data_AF-A0A822FI03-F1
#
_entry.id   AF-A0A822FI03-F1
#
_cell.length_a   1.000
_cell.length_b   1.000
_cell.length_c   1.000
_cell.angle_alpha   90.00
_cell.angle_beta   90.00
_cell.angle_gamma   90.00
#
_symmetry.space_group_name_H-M   'P 1'
#
loop_
_entity.id
_entity.type
_entity.pdbx_description
1 polymer ?
#
loop_
_entity_poly.entity_id
_entity_poly.type
_entity_poly.pdbx_seq_one_letter_code
_entity_poly.pdbx_strand_id
1 'polypeptide(L)'
;YQAFTCQDGKQIVVGAANDNFFHELCAIINSPELTTNDLFKTNKLRVANREQLLSILTKKFLEKPLAEWIKLFQKSNKIPFDPINSMKGVFENEQVDLLKTK
;
A
#
# COMPACT_ATOMS: atom_id res chain seq x y z
N TYR A 1 0.28 -8.74 4.36
CA TYR A 1 0.57 -7.31 4.54
C TYR A 1 2.04 -7.05 4.24
N GLN A 2 2.36 -5.92 3.61
CA GLN A 2 3.73 -5.50 3.29
C GLN A 2 3.85 -3.98 3.48
N ALA A 3 4.94 -3.53 4.09
CA ALA A 3 5.26 -2.11 4.20
C ALA A 3 6.05 -1.64 2.96
N PHE A 4 5.72 -0.45 2.46
CA PHE A 4 6.42 0.24 1.39
C PHE A 4 6.80 1.64 1.83
N THR A 5 8.00 2.08 1.44
CA THR A 5 8.46 3.45 1.68
C THR A 5 8.02 4.33 0.50
N CYS A 6 7.41 5.46 0.82
CA CYS A 6 6.94 6.47 -0.12
C CYS A 6 8.04 7.49 -0.42
N GLN A 7 7.80 8.36 -1.41
CA GLN A 7 8.76 9.39 -1.84
C GLN A 7 9.26 10.27 -0.69
N ASP A 8 8.38 10.62 0.25
CA ASP A 8 8.66 11.50 1.39
C ASP A 8 9.29 10.77 2.60
N GLY A 9 9.76 9.53 2.40
CA GLY A 9 10.39 8.70 3.44
C GLY A 9 9.43 8.13 4.48
N LYS A 10 8.13 8.44 4.37
CA LYS A 10 7.08 7.83 5.20
C LYS A 10 6.70 6.46 4.64
N GLN A 11 5.99 5.65 5.42
CA GLN A 11 5.66 4.29 5.02
C GLN A 11 4.15 4.02 5.05
N ILE A 12 3.72 3.11 4.20
CA ILE A 12 2.35 2.58 4.12
C ILE A 12 2.39 1.06 4.13
N VAL A 13 1.53 0.44 4.94
CA VAL A 13 1.29 -1.00 4.92
C VAL A 13 0.12 -1.28 4.01
N VAL A 14 0.29 -2.24 3.09
CA VAL A 14 -0.77 -2.64 2.14
C VAL A 14 -1.08 -4.13 2.27
N GLY A 15 -2.36 -4.46 2.31
CA GLY A 15 -2.90 -5.81 2.40
C GLY A 15 -3.41 -6.37 1.08
N ALA A 16 -2.51 -6.74 0.16
CA ALA A 16 -2.88 -7.37 -1.13
C ALA A 16 -2.67 -8.91 -1.11
N ALA A 17 -3.46 -9.62 -0.29
CA ALA A 17 -3.24 -11.06 0.00
C ALA A 17 -3.89 -12.04 -1.01
N ASN A 18 -4.81 -11.59 -1.85
CA ASN A 18 -5.48 -12.41 -2.87
C ASN A 18 -5.39 -11.74 -4.25
N ASP A 19 -5.81 -12.45 -5.30
CA ASP A 19 -5.73 -11.95 -6.68
C ASP A 19 -6.56 -10.68 -6.87
N ASN A 20 -7.79 -10.62 -6.35
CA ASN A 20 -8.64 -9.43 -6.46
C ASN A 20 -7.99 -8.18 -5.87
N PHE A 21 -7.41 -8.28 -4.66
CA PHE A 21 -6.69 -7.17 -4.04
C PHE A 21 -5.41 -6.83 -4.81
N PHE A 22 -4.74 -7.81 -5.42
CA PHE A 22 -3.60 -7.55 -6.26
C PHE A 22 -3.97 -6.78 -7.54
N HIS A 23 -5.07 -7.15 -8.20
CA HIS A 23 -5.59 -6.43 -9.36
C HIS A 23 -5.91 -4.98 -9.02
N GLU A 24 -6.62 -4.75 -7.91
CA GLU A 24 -6.96 -3.42 -7.43
C GLU A 24 -5.70 -2.62 -7.04
N LEU A 25 -4.67 -3.27 -6.47
CA LEU A 25 -3.42 -2.61 -6.13
C LEU A 25 -2.72 -2.12 -7.39
N CYS A 26 -2.64 -2.99 -8.39
CA CYS A 26 -2.06 -2.69 -9.70
C CYS A 26 -2.80 -1.53 -10.38
N ALA A 27 -4.11 -1.44 -10.24
CA ALA A 27 -4.88 -0.30 -10.74
C ALA A 27 -4.54 1.01 -10.00
N ILE A 28 -4.46 0.98 -8.66
CA ILE A 28 -4.12 2.14 -7.82
C ILE A 28 -2.72 2.69 -8.14
N ILE A 29 -1.73 1.81 -8.28
CA ILE A 29 -0.34 2.19 -8.59
C ILE A 29 -0.09 2.39 -10.09
N ASN A 30 -1.16 2.41 -10.90
CA ASN A 30 -1.10 2.58 -12.35
C ASN A 30 -0.10 1.62 -13.03
N SER A 31 -0.17 0.34 -12.67
CA SER A 31 0.64 -0.76 -13.23
C SER A 31 -0.22 -2.00 -13.55
N PRO A 32 -1.32 -1.87 -14.31
CA PRO A 32 -2.23 -2.98 -14.60
C PRO A 32 -1.56 -4.15 -15.32
N GLU A 33 -0.46 -3.93 -16.04
CA GLU A 33 0.34 -4.93 -16.73
C GLU A 33 0.93 -6.01 -15.79
N LEU A 34 1.10 -5.70 -14.51
CA LEU A 34 1.56 -6.69 -13.53
C LEU A 34 0.54 -7.80 -13.30
N THR A 35 -0.73 -7.55 -13.58
CA THR A 35 -1.81 -8.53 -13.36
C THR A 35 -1.83 -9.63 -14.42
N THR A 36 -1.31 -9.35 -15.61
CA THR A 36 -1.22 -10.32 -16.71
C THR A 36 0.18 -10.90 -16.88
N ASN A 37 1.16 -10.38 -16.13
CA ASN A 37 2.53 -10.85 -16.15
C ASN A 37 2.63 -12.32 -15.69
N ASP A 38 3.31 -13.17 -16.47
CA ASP A 38 3.46 -14.59 -16.17
C ASP A 38 4.13 -14.90 -14.82
N LEU A 39 4.83 -13.93 -14.24
CA LEU A 39 5.48 -14.04 -12.93
C LEU A 39 4.56 -13.64 -11.77
N PHE A 40 3.46 -12.91 -12.01
CA PHE A 40 2.65 -12.29 -10.96
C PHE A 40 1.13 -12.51 -11.08
N LYS A 41 0.67 -13.11 -12.18
CA LYS A 41 -0.77 -13.30 -12.48
C LYS A 41 -1.56 -14.13 -11.47
N THR A 42 -0.91 -14.98 -10.67
CA THR A 42 -1.58 -15.72 -9.57
C THR A 42 -0.86 -15.54 -8.26
N ASN A 43 -1.57 -15.72 -7.15
CA ASN A 43 -0.97 -15.62 -5.82
C ASN A 43 0.23 -16.57 -5.63
N LYS A 44 0.13 -17.80 -6.14
CA LYS A 44 1.23 -18.78 -6.07
C LYS A 44 2.49 -18.25 -6.77
N LEU A 45 2.33 -17.63 -7.94
CA LEU A 45 3.43 -17.04 -8.69
C LEU A 45 4.02 -15.82 -7.99
N ARG A 46 3.18 -14.96 -7.40
CA ARG A 46 3.65 -13.81 -6.60
C ARG A 46 4.43 -14.22 -5.35
N VAL A 47 4.04 -15.32 -4.71
CA VAL A 47 4.79 -15.87 -3.57
C VAL A 47 6.14 -16.41 -4.04
N ALA A 48 6.18 -17.14 -5.16
CA ALA A 48 7.42 -17.67 -5.73
C ALA A 48 8.38 -16.57 -6.21
N ASN A 49 7.85 -15.48 -6.79
CA ASN A 49 8.60 -14.36 -7.34
C ASN A 49 8.56 -13.11 -6.45
N ARG A 50 8.42 -13.32 -5.13
CA ARG A 50 8.14 -12.24 -4.17
C ARG A 50 9.18 -11.12 -4.21
N GLU A 51 10.47 -11.47 -4.24
CA GLU A 51 11.54 -10.48 -4.22
C GLU A 51 11.50 -9.55 -5.44
N GLN A 52 11.27 -10.12 -6.62
CA GLN A 52 11.15 -9.35 -7.85
C GLN A 52 9.92 -8.45 -7.84
N LEU A 53 8.77 -8.98 -7.39
CA LEU A 53 7.55 -8.21 -7.25
C LEU A 53 7.74 -7.05 -6.26
N LEU A 54 8.34 -7.31 -5.10
CA LEU A 54 8.62 -6.29 -4.10
C LEU A 54 9.55 -5.20 -4.63
N SER A 55 10.57 -5.55 -5.43
CA SER A 55 11.44 -4.55 -6.06
C SER A 55 10.65 -3.59 -6.97
N ILE A 56 9.72 -4.12 -7.77
CA ILE A 56 8.85 -3.33 -8.65
C ILE A 56 7.90 -2.45 -7.83
N LEU A 57 7.21 -3.03 -6.86
CA LEU A 57 6.26 -2.31 -6.02
C LEU A 57 6.95 -1.22 -5.21
N THR A 58 8.10 -1.49 -4.61
CA THR A 58 8.89 -0.48 -3.88
C THR A 58 9.24 0.71 -4.78
N LYS A 59 9.68 0.48 -6.02
CA LYS A 59 9.95 1.57 -6.97
C LYS A 59 8.69 2.38 -7.26
N LYS A 60 7.54 1.73 -7.43
CA LYS A 60 6.25 2.40 -7.63
C LYS A 60 5.86 3.28 -6.45
N PHE A 61 5.96 2.77 -5.22
CA PHE A 61 5.62 3.56 -4.03
C PHE A 61 6.51 4.78 -3.82
N LEU A 62 7.75 4.78 -4.33
CA LEU A 62 8.64 5.94 -4.31
C LEU A 62 8.25 7.06 -5.30
N GLU A 63 7.29 6.83 -6.20
CA GLU A 63 6.86 7.85 -7.19
C GLU A 63 6.01 8.96 -6.58
N LYS A 64 5.40 8.75 -5.39
CA LYS A 64 4.48 9.72 -4.75
C LYS A 64 4.68 9.79 -3.23
N PRO A 65 4.39 10.94 -2.59
CA PRO A 65 4.38 11.04 -1.14
C PRO A 65 3.23 10.25 -0.52
N LEU A 66 3.34 9.88 0.76
CA LEU A 66 2.33 9.09 1.47
C LEU A 66 0.91 9.67 1.35
N ALA A 67 0.77 10.99 1.45
CA ALA A 67 -0.53 11.67 1.42
C ALA A 67 -1.27 11.47 0.08
N GLU A 68 -0.55 11.37 -1.05
CA GLU A 68 -1.15 11.06 -2.34
C GLU A 68 -1.59 9.60 -2.43
N TRP A 69 -0.75 8.67 -1.95
CA TRP A 69 -1.13 7.26 -1.90
C TRP A 69 -2.38 7.06 -1.05
N ILE A 70 -2.45 7.64 0.15
CA ILE A 70 -3.65 7.56 1.00
C ILE A 70 -4.90 7.98 0.22
N LYS A 71 -4.88 9.12 -0.48
CA LYS A 71 -6.03 9.57 -1.29
C LYS A 71 -6.43 8.56 -2.37
N LEU A 72 -5.46 7.97 -3.07
CA LEU A 72 -5.71 6.98 -4.13
C LEU A 72 -6.27 5.68 -3.55
N PHE A 73 -5.73 5.20 -2.43
CA PHE A 73 -6.21 4.01 -1.74
C PHE A 73 -7.62 4.20 -1.15
N GLN A 74 -7.89 5.35 -0.50
CA GLN A 74 -9.22 5.72 -0.02
C GLN A 74 -10.25 5.78 -1.15
N LYS A 75 -9.86 6.33 -2.32
CA LYS A 75 -10.75 6.42 -3.48
C LYS A 75 -11.15 5.04 -4.02
N SER A 76 -10.25 4.06 -3.97
CA SER A 76 -10.57 2.68 -4.36
C SER A 76 -11.48 2.00 -3.32
N ASN A 77 -11.22 2.19 -2.03
CA ASN A 77 -11.94 1.59 -0.90
C ASN A 77 -12.05 0.04 -0.93
N LYS A 78 -11.19 -0.63 -1.72
CA LYS A 78 -11.24 -2.09 -1.91
C LYS A 78 -10.11 -2.85 -1.25
N ILE A 79 -9.04 -2.16 -0.85
CA ILE A 79 -7.85 -2.81 -0.29
C ILE A 79 -7.58 -2.25 1.11
N PRO A 80 -7.37 -3.10 2.11
CA PRO A 80 -6.88 -2.68 3.42
C PRO A 80 -5.48 -2.04 3.32
N PHE A 81 -5.33 -0.84 3.86
CA PHE A 81 -4.04 -0.16 3.97
C PHE A 81 -3.95 0.63 5.28
N ASP A 82 -2.74 0.91 5.74
CA ASP A 82 -2.50 1.66 6.97
C ASP A 82 -1.20 2.49 6.86
N PRO A 83 -1.25 3.83 7.03
CA PRO A 83 -0.04 4.65 7.11
C PRO A 83 0.74 4.38 8.41
N ILE A 84 2.03 4.11 8.29
CA ILE A 84 2.91 4.00 9.46
C ILE A 84 3.28 5.41 9.91
N ASN A 85 2.66 5.85 11.01
CA ASN A 85 3.08 7.06 11.70
C ASN A 85 4.44 6.82 12.35
N SER A 86 5.51 7.42 11.80
CA SER A 86 6.75 7.54 12.56
C SER A 86 6.46 8.34 13.82
N MET A 87 6.96 7.93 14.99
CA MET A 87 6.73 8.63 16.27
C MET A 87 7.11 10.13 16.25
N LYS A 88 7.81 10.61 15.21
CA LYS A 88 8.09 12.03 14.97
C LYS A 88 6.88 12.87 14.53
N GLY A 89 5.73 12.26 14.20
CA GLY A 89 4.50 12.95 13.80
C GLY A 89 3.37 12.93 14.85
N VAL A 90 3.63 12.39 16.05
CA VAL A 90 2.59 12.21 17.09
C VAL A 90 2.21 13.54 17.78
N PHE A 91 2.89 14.64 17.47
CA PHE A 91 2.59 15.96 18.07
C PHE A 91 1.66 16.87 17.23
N GLU A 92 1.16 16.45 16.06
CA GLU A 92 0.34 17.32 15.19
C GLU A 92 -0.95 16.70 14.64
N ASN A 93 -1.52 15.69 15.30
CA ASN A 93 -2.93 15.36 15.07
C ASN A 93 -3.72 15.55 16.36
N GLU A 94 -4.51 16.63 16.41
CA GLU A 94 -5.69 16.75 17.27
C GLU A 94 -6.70 15.65 16.92
N GLN A 95 -6.36 14.40 17.23
CA GLN A 95 -7.32 13.31 17.33
C GLN A 95 -7.30 12.77 18.76
N VAL A 96 -7.31 13.70 19.71
CA VAL A 96 -7.90 13.49 21.02
C VAL A 96 -9.39 13.72 20.85
N ASP A 97 -10.13 12.70 20.39
CA ASP A 97 -11.51 12.58 20.84
C ASP A 97 -12.04 11.15 20.75
N LEU A 98 -12.87 10.82 21.74
CA LEU A 98 -13.81 9.69 21.82
C LEU A 98 -13.34 8.34 22.37
N LEU A 99 -12.78 8.32 23.57
CA LEU A 99 -13.14 7.30 24.59
C LEU A 99 -13.35 7.93 25.97
N LYS A 100 -14.28 8.89 26.06
CA LYS A 100 -15.06 9.14 27.29
C LYS A 100 -16.41 8.47 27.15
N THR A 101 -16.57 7.27 27.70
CA THR A 101 -17.78 6.61 28.25
C THR A 101 -17.47 5.11 28.34
N LYS A 102 -17.57 4.41 29.46
CA LYS A 102 -18.33 4.56 30.71
C LYS A 102 -17.46 4.20 31.91
#